data_AF-A0A9D0HFQ1-F1
#
_entry.id   AF-A0A9D0HFQ1-F1
#
_cell.length_a   1.000
_cell.length_b   1.000
_cell.length_c   1.000
_cell.angle_alpha   90.00
_cell.angle_beta   90.00
_cell.angle_gamma   90.00
#
_symmetry.space_group_name_H-M   'P 1'
#
loop_
_entity.id
_entity.type
_entity.pdbx_description
1 polymer ?
#
loop_
_entity_poly.entity_id
_entity_poly.type
_entity_poly.pdbx_seq_one_letter_code
_entity_poly.pdbx_strand_id
1 'polypeptide(L)'
;MNALPREERLRWMLGSAARLISGGAEPVSGLVLPNAKFFPDHFDKSDKAVARLMQRIAKIAGLSDLKIAVRIVRSEDAGGGGCASGACGIGGSSDEKRPRVERHGDGWAVNVAASETGNPTMLTTGMVRAISHIFLTEAELYDGVDPREAEGAVDLCGVLLGFGVLLCNGAYIYAKG
;
A
#
# COMPACT_ATOMS: atom_id res chain seq x y z
N MET A 1 -16.26 18.42 25.79
CA MET A 1 -15.29 18.00 24.76
C MET A 1 -16.07 17.67 23.50
N ASN A 2 -15.86 18.41 22.42
CA ASN A 2 -16.40 18.01 21.12
C ASN A 2 -15.40 17.01 20.50
N ALA A 3 -15.74 15.73 20.56
CA ALA A 3 -14.89 14.62 20.14
C ALA A 3 -14.89 14.39 18.61
N LEU A 4 -15.62 15.21 17.85
CA LEU A 4 -15.74 15.07 16.41
C LEU A 4 -14.65 15.86 15.67
N PRO A 5 -14.12 15.33 14.55
CA PRO A 5 -13.25 16.08 13.67
C PRO A 5 -13.92 17.38 13.19
N ARG A 6 -13.09 18.34 12.75
CA ARG A 6 -13.59 19.57 12.10
C ARG A 6 -14.43 19.21 10.88
N GLU A 7 -15.44 20.03 10.58
CA GLU A 7 -16.40 19.79 9.50
C GLU A 7 -15.74 19.53 8.14
N GLU A 8 -14.72 20.32 7.79
CA GLU A 8 -13.93 20.13 6.57
C GLU A 8 -13.36 18.70 6.47
N ARG A 9 -12.83 18.19 7.58
CA ARG A 9 -12.25 16.84 7.64
C ARG A 9 -13.33 15.77 7.55
N LEU A 10 -14.50 15.97 8.16
CA LEU A 10 -15.63 15.06 8.01
C LEU A 10 -16.10 14.99 6.54
N ARG A 11 -16.25 16.14 5.87
CA ARG A 11 -16.62 16.20 4.46
C ARG A 11 -15.60 15.49 3.58
N TRP A 12 -14.31 15.71 3.83
CA TRP A 12 -13.24 15.01 3.13
C TRP A 12 -13.33 13.49 3.31
N MET A 13 -13.47 13.01 4.56
CA MET A 13 -13.55 11.58 4.87
C MET A 13 -14.74 10.93 4.18
N LEU A 14 -15.93 11.53 4.29
CA LEU A 14 -17.17 11.00 3.72
C LEU A 14 -17.15 11.07 2.19
N GLY A 15 -16.72 12.19 1.60
CA GLY A 15 -16.62 12.34 0.15
C GLY A 15 -15.60 11.39 -0.47
N SER A 16 -14.44 11.25 0.15
CA SER A 16 -13.41 10.30 -0.28
C SER A 16 -13.92 8.87 -0.18
N ALA A 17 -14.52 8.47 0.94
CA ALA A 17 -15.08 7.14 1.11
C ALA A 17 -16.19 6.85 0.09
N ALA A 18 -17.10 7.80 -0.15
CA ALA A 18 -18.17 7.64 -1.14
C ALA A 18 -17.60 7.44 -2.56
N ARG A 19 -16.58 8.23 -2.95
CA ARG A 19 -15.90 8.05 -4.23
C ARG A 19 -15.23 6.68 -4.34
N LEU A 20 -14.53 6.25 -3.30
CA LEU A 20 -13.83 4.95 -3.28
C LEU A 20 -14.81 3.78 -3.39
N ILE A 21 -15.89 3.80 -2.62
CA ILE A 21 -16.95 2.78 -2.68
C ILE A 21 -17.59 2.77 -4.08
N SER A 22 -17.89 3.95 -4.65
CA SER A 22 -18.43 4.05 -6.02
C SER A 22 -17.48 3.52 -7.08
N GLY A 23 -16.17 3.59 -6.83
CA GLY A 23 -15.12 2.99 -7.66
C GLY A 23 -14.84 1.51 -7.36
N GLY A 24 -15.62 0.87 -6.48
CA GLY A 24 -15.52 -0.56 -6.18
C GLY A 24 -14.60 -0.93 -5.02
N ALA A 25 -14.20 0.03 -4.18
CA ALA A 25 -13.40 -0.25 -2.98
C ALA A 25 -14.28 -0.89 -1.90
N GLU A 26 -14.57 -2.18 -2.06
CA GLU A 26 -15.34 -2.99 -1.12
C GLU A 26 -14.47 -4.13 -0.55
N PRO A 27 -14.68 -4.51 0.72
CA PRO A 27 -13.89 -5.54 1.37
C PRO A 27 -14.37 -6.93 0.93
N VAL A 28 -13.95 -7.39 -0.25
CA VAL A 28 -14.36 -8.69 -0.82
C VAL A 28 -14.06 -9.89 0.09
N SER A 29 -13.07 -9.75 0.98
CA SER A 29 -12.68 -10.76 1.98
C SER A 29 -13.10 -10.40 3.42
N GLY A 30 -13.88 -9.33 3.60
CA GLY A 30 -14.23 -8.77 4.90
C GLY A 30 -13.04 -8.14 5.64
N LEU A 31 -13.11 -8.11 6.98
CA LEU A 31 -12.03 -7.60 7.83
C LEU A 31 -10.83 -8.56 7.83
N VAL A 32 -9.69 -8.11 7.32
CA VAL A 32 -8.46 -8.90 7.20
C VAL A 32 -7.64 -8.81 8.48
N LEU A 33 -7.28 -9.97 9.02
CA LEU A 33 -6.50 -10.10 10.26
C LEU A 33 -5.12 -10.72 9.97
N PRO A 34 -4.06 -10.37 10.73
CA PRO A 34 -2.72 -10.95 10.59
C PRO A 34 -2.67 -12.35 11.24
N ASN A 35 -3.38 -13.32 10.67
CA ASN A 35 -3.44 -14.68 11.18
C ASN A 35 -3.47 -15.71 10.03
N ALA A 36 -3.40 -16.99 10.38
CA ALA A 36 -3.34 -18.09 9.42
C ALA A 36 -4.59 -18.22 8.54
N LYS A 37 -5.73 -17.62 8.90
CA LYS A 37 -6.93 -17.60 8.04
C LYS A 37 -6.66 -16.83 6.75
N PHE A 38 -5.96 -15.70 6.85
CA PHE A 38 -5.66 -14.84 5.69
C PHE A 38 -4.25 -15.07 5.13
N PHE A 39 -3.30 -15.47 5.99
CA PHE A 39 -1.89 -15.67 5.65
C PHE A 39 -1.39 -17.03 6.16
N PRO A 40 -1.81 -18.15 5.53
CA PRO A 40 -1.43 -19.50 5.96
C PRO A 40 -0.03 -19.92 5.52
N ASP A 41 0.55 -19.21 4.55
CA ASP A 41 1.77 -19.60 3.87
C ASP A 41 3.00 -19.45 4.79
N HIS A 42 3.89 -20.46 4.79
CA HIS A 42 5.17 -20.33 5.48
C HIS A 42 6.02 -19.21 4.84
N PHE A 43 6.60 -18.37 5.71
CA PHE A 43 7.38 -17.21 5.30
C PHE A 43 8.85 -17.36 5.71
N ASP A 44 9.68 -17.73 4.74
CA ASP A 44 11.12 -17.96 4.90
C ASP A 44 11.97 -16.75 4.48
N LYS A 45 11.34 -15.60 4.25
CA LYS A 45 11.95 -14.34 3.75
C LYS A 45 12.56 -14.44 2.34
N SER A 46 12.38 -15.54 1.63
CA SER A 46 12.83 -15.64 0.24
C SER A 46 12.03 -14.71 -0.66
N ASP A 47 12.62 -14.26 -1.77
CA ASP A 47 11.94 -13.45 -2.79
C ASP A 47 10.65 -14.13 -3.27
N LYS A 48 10.64 -15.47 -3.35
CA LYS A 48 9.44 -16.26 -3.68
C LYS A 48 8.36 -16.14 -2.60
N ALA A 49 8.70 -16.18 -1.32
CA ALA A 49 7.73 -15.98 -0.24
C ALA A 49 7.18 -14.55 -0.22
N VAL A 50 8.01 -13.54 -0.47
CA VAL A 50 7.57 -12.15 -0.58
C VAL A 50 6.62 -11.98 -1.77
N ALA A 51 6.94 -12.55 -2.94
CA ALA A 51 6.06 -12.52 -4.10
C ALA A 51 4.71 -13.22 -3.85
N ARG A 52 4.71 -14.39 -3.18
CA ARG A 52 3.47 -15.08 -2.79
C ARG A 52 2.62 -14.24 -1.83
N LEU A 53 3.25 -13.56 -0.87
CA LEU A 53 2.55 -12.66 0.05
C LEU A 53 1.90 -11.50 -0.71
N MET A 54 2.60 -10.88 -1.66
CA MET A 54 2.03 -9.83 -2.50
C MET A 54 0.82 -10.30 -3.30
N GLN A 55 0.93 -11.46 -3.94
CA GLN A 55 -0.17 -12.09 -4.68
C GLN A 55 -1.36 -12.45 -3.77
N ARG A 56 -1.10 -12.87 -2.54
CA ARG A 56 -2.14 -13.09 -1.53
C ARG A 56 -2.88 -11.80 -1.19
N ILE A 57 -2.16 -10.71 -0.93
CA ILE A 57 -2.78 -9.42 -0.61
C ILE A 57 -3.59 -8.91 -1.81
N ALA A 58 -3.06 -9.01 -3.03
CA ALA A 58 -3.79 -8.67 -4.25
C ALA A 58 -5.10 -9.46 -4.37
N LYS A 59 -5.04 -10.79 -4.15
CA LYS A 59 -6.24 -11.64 -4.16
C LYS A 59 -7.25 -11.26 -3.08
N ILE A 60 -6.79 -10.98 -1.86
CA ILE A 60 -7.66 -10.56 -0.75
C ILE A 60 -8.37 -9.23 -1.08
N ALA A 61 -7.71 -8.35 -1.83
CA ALA A 61 -8.25 -7.09 -2.33
C ALA A 61 -9.15 -7.22 -3.58
N GLY A 62 -9.32 -8.44 -4.13
CA GLY A 62 -10.08 -8.64 -5.38
C GLY A 62 -9.33 -8.27 -6.66
N LEU A 63 -8.00 -8.16 -6.60
CA LEU A 63 -7.14 -7.71 -7.72
C LEU A 63 -6.28 -8.84 -8.29
N SER A 64 -6.77 -10.08 -8.27
CA SER A 64 -6.01 -11.25 -8.73
C SER A 64 -5.71 -11.26 -10.23
N ASP A 65 -6.46 -10.49 -11.01
CA ASP A 65 -6.32 -10.43 -12.47
C ASP A 65 -5.19 -9.47 -12.90
N LEU A 66 -4.70 -8.64 -11.98
CA LEU A 66 -3.60 -7.73 -12.24
C LEU A 66 -2.25 -8.46 -12.20
N LYS A 67 -1.41 -8.19 -13.19
CA LYS A 67 -0.02 -8.65 -13.21
C LYS A 67 0.81 -7.78 -12.28
N ILE A 68 1.18 -8.32 -11.11
CA ILE A 68 1.98 -7.60 -10.11
C ILE A 68 3.27 -8.37 -9.79
N ALA A 69 4.41 -7.81 -10.17
CA ALA A 69 5.73 -8.33 -9.84
C ALA A 69 6.29 -7.66 -8.58
N VAL A 70 7.09 -8.39 -7.80
CA VAL A 70 7.83 -7.82 -6.66
C VAL A 70 9.31 -7.75 -7.00
N ARG A 71 9.96 -6.66 -6.62
CA ARG A 71 11.41 -6.46 -6.73
C ARG A 71 11.97 -6.16 -5.35
N ILE A 72 12.91 -6.96 -4.89
CA ILE A 72 13.63 -6.67 -3.65
C ILE A 72 14.78 -5.71 -3.97
N VAL A 73 14.75 -4.52 -3.39
CA VAL A 73 15.78 -3.50 -3.56
C VAL A 73 16.78 -3.61 -2.42
N ARG A 74 18.06 -3.77 -2.77
CA ARG A 74 19.19 -3.74 -1.83
C ARG A 74 19.93 -2.42 -2.01
N SER A 75 20.55 -1.90 -0.96
CA SER A 75 21.22 -0.59 -0.95
C SER A 75 22.33 -0.43 -1.98
N GLU A 76 22.87 -1.53 -2.49
CA GLU A 76 23.89 -1.55 -3.53
C GLU A 76 23.32 -1.32 -4.95
N ASP A 77 22.00 -1.45 -5.14
CA ASP A 77 21.31 -1.35 -6.45
C ASP A 77 20.89 0.10 -6.80
N ALA A 78 21.20 1.09 -5.96
CA ALA A 78 20.78 2.50 -6.08
C ALA A 78 21.63 3.31 -7.11
N GLY A 79 21.81 2.79 -8.32
CA GLY A 79 22.54 3.43 -9.41
C GLY A 79 21.69 3.75 -10.64
N GLY A 80 21.57 5.04 -10.99
CA GLY A 80 21.29 5.51 -12.36
C GLY A 80 19.85 5.95 -12.71
N GLY A 81 19.66 7.27 -12.81
CA GLY A 81 18.90 7.96 -13.86
C GLY A 81 17.37 7.88 -13.89
N GLY A 82 16.70 9.01 -13.62
CA GLY A 82 15.31 9.24 -14.04
C GLY A 82 14.62 10.37 -13.27
N CYS A 83 14.38 11.50 -13.94
CA CYS A 83 13.55 12.59 -13.44
C CYS A 83 12.07 12.15 -13.53
N ALA A 84 11.39 12.01 -12.38
CA ALA A 84 9.94 11.96 -12.31
C ALA A 84 9.49 12.48 -10.93
N SER A 85 8.80 13.62 -10.96
CA SER A 85 8.08 14.22 -9.85
C SER A 85 7.19 13.20 -9.12
N GLY A 86 7.41 13.03 -7.82
CA GLY A 86 6.60 12.14 -6.97
C GLY A 86 7.18 12.03 -5.56
N ALA A 87 7.08 13.10 -4.79
CA ALA A 87 7.39 13.09 -3.36
C ALA A 87 6.27 12.37 -2.60
N CYS A 88 6.51 11.13 -2.20
CA CYS A 88 5.78 10.41 -1.15
C CYS A 88 6.76 10.17 0.00
N GLY A 89 6.45 10.66 1.20
CA GLY A 89 7.31 10.53 2.38
C GLY A 89 6.42 10.19 3.59
N ILE A 90 6.83 9.41 4.59
CA ILE A 90 8.14 9.33 5.24
C ILE A 90 8.33 7.92 5.82
N GLY A 91 9.55 7.42 5.66
CA GLY A 91 10.07 6.21 6.27
C GLY A 91 11.34 5.71 5.59
N GLY A 92 12.09 6.60 4.92
CA GLY A 92 13.33 6.24 4.23
C GLY A 92 14.51 6.45 5.17
N SER A 93 15.11 5.36 5.64
CA SER A 93 16.57 5.38 5.77
C SER A 93 17.12 5.69 4.38
N SER A 94 18.06 6.63 4.31
CA SER A 94 18.75 7.13 3.11
C SER A 94 19.09 6.05 2.06
N ASP A 95 18.16 5.77 1.15
CA ASP A 95 18.33 4.82 0.04
C ASP A 95 17.35 5.10 -1.12
N GLU A 96 17.04 6.38 -1.34
CA GLU A 96 16.13 6.84 -2.40
C GLU A 96 16.74 6.60 -3.79
N LYS A 97 16.05 5.82 -4.63
CA LYS A 97 16.12 5.94 -6.10
C LYS A 97 15.00 5.27 -6.90
N ARG A 98 14.08 4.50 -6.30
CA ARG A 98 12.94 3.89 -7.03
C ARG A 98 11.61 4.10 -6.31
N PRO A 99 10.53 4.45 -7.03
CA PRO A 99 9.21 4.55 -6.43
C PRO A 99 8.73 3.18 -5.94
N ARG A 100 7.92 3.15 -4.87
CA ARG A 100 7.34 1.91 -4.31
C ARG A 100 6.53 1.14 -5.36
N VAL A 101 5.82 1.84 -6.22
CA VAL A 101 4.98 1.26 -7.28
C VAL A 101 5.35 1.92 -8.61
N GLU A 102 5.53 1.11 -9.65
CA GLU A 102 5.80 1.58 -11.01
C GLU A 102 5.08 0.70 -12.04
N ARG A 103 4.74 1.28 -13.19
CA ARG A 103 4.25 0.51 -14.34
C ARG A 103 5.39 -0.33 -14.92
N HIS A 104 5.11 -1.58 -15.25
CA HIS A 104 6.08 -2.50 -15.83
C HIS A 104 5.41 -3.38 -16.88
N GLY A 105 5.66 -3.08 -18.16
CA GLY A 105 4.98 -3.74 -19.27
C GLY A 105 3.46 -3.50 -19.20
N ASP A 106 2.69 -4.58 -19.24
CA ASP A 106 1.24 -4.59 -19.10
C ASP A 106 0.75 -4.76 -17.65
N GLY A 107 1.65 -4.58 -16.68
CA GLY A 107 1.36 -4.73 -15.26
C GLY A 107 2.09 -3.74 -14.36
N TRP A 108 2.34 -4.17 -13.14
CA TRP A 108 2.90 -3.38 -12.06
C TRP A 108 4.16 -4.05 -11.50
N ALA A 109 5.11 -3.23 -11.06
CA ALA A 109 6.19 -3.66 -10.19
C ALA A 109 6.09 -2.96 -8.85
N VAL A 110 6.23 -3.72 -7.77
CA VAL A 110 6.28 -3.23 -6.38
C VAL A 110 7.70 -3.42 -5.87
N ASN A 111 8.37 -2.31 -5.58
CA ASN A 111 9.72 -2.28 -5.05
C ASN A 111 9.66 -2.39 -3.51
N VAL A 112 10.26 -3.43 -2.95
CA VAL A 112 10.29 -3.72 -1.51
C VAL A 112 11.73 -3.61 -1.03
N ALA A 113 12.00 -2.73 -0.06
CA ALA A 113 13.34 -2.66 0.52
C ALA A 113 13.67 -3.97 1.24
N ALA A 114 14.89 -4.48 1.07
CA ALA A 114 15.32 -5.73 1.71
C ALA A 114 15.14 -5.70 3.24
N SER A 115 15.30 -4.53 3.86
CA SER A 115 15.08 -4.29 5.29
C SER A 115 13.63 -4.57 5.74
N GLU A 116 12.63 -4.38 4.88
CA GLU A 116 11.23 -4.68 5.20
C GLU A 116 10.98 -6.18 5.36
N THR A 117 11.73 -7.03 4.65
CA THR A 117 11.51 -8.49 4.70
C THR A 117 11.78 -9.10 6.08
N GLY A 118 12.54 -8.41 6.92
CA GLY A 118 12.81 -8.79 8.31
C GLY A 118 11.70 -8.41 9.29
N ASN A 119 10.79 -7.51 8.90
CA ASN A 119 9.72 -6.99 9.77
C ASN A 119 8.34 -7.22 9.11
N PRO A 120 7.58 -8.24 9.54
CA PRO A 120 6.28 -8.58 8.96
C PRO A 120 5.29 -7.42 8.94
N THR A 121 5.30 -6.57 9.97
CA THR A 121 4.41 -5.41 10.04
C THR A 121 4.78 -4.37 8.98
N MET A 122 6.06 -4.00 8.87
CA MET A 122 6.51 -3.05 7.83
C MET A 122 6.20 -3.59 6.42
N LEU A 123 6.53 -4.85 6.17
CA LEU A 123 6.31 -5.50 4.88
C LEU A 123 4.83 -5.50 4.49
N THR A 124 3.96 -5.95 5.39
CA THR A 124 2.52 -6.07 5.10
C THR A 124 1.87 -4.71 4.95
N THR A 125 2.18 -3.74 5.81
CA THR A 125 1.67 -2.37 5.67
C THR A 125 2.11 -1.74 4.34
N GLY A 126 3.38 -1.86 3.97
CA GLY A 126 3.89 -1.31 2.72
C GLY A 126 3.28 -1.97 1.48
N MET A 127 3.04 -3.29 1.51
CA MET A 127 2.34 -4.01 0.43
C MET A 127 0.86 -3.62 0.32
N VAL A 128 0.16 -3.45 1.45
CA VAL A 128 -1.23 -2.98 1.45
C VAL A 128 -1.34 -1.57 0.85
N ARG A 129 -0.43 -0.66 1.21
CA ARG A 129 -0.37 0.68 0.61
C ARG A 129 -0.08 0.61 -0.89
N ALA A 130 0.84 -0.26 -1.30
CA ALA A 130 1.12 -0.48 -2.72
C ALA A 130 -0.12 -0.98 -3.49
N ILE A 131 -0.86 -1.97 -2.93
CA ILE A 131 -2.12 -2.44 -3.52
C ILE A 131 -3.17 -1.33 -3.60
N SER A 132 -3.30 -0.54 -2.54
CA SER A 132 -4.30 0.53 -2.49
C SER A 132 -3.98 1.63 -3.51
N HIS A 133 -2.69 1.96 -3.70
CA HIS A 133 -2.24 2.84 -4.78
C HIS A 133 -2.55 2.27 -6.18
N ILE A 134 -2.28 0.97 -6.39
CA ILE A 134 -2.60 0.30 -7.66
C ILE A 134 -4.11 0.36 -7.93
N PHE A 135 -4.94 0.03 -6.93
CA PHE A 135 -6.39 0.12 -7.03
C PHE A 135 -6.84 1.52 -7.46
N LEU A 136 -6.37 2.57 -6.76
CA LEU A 136 -6.71 3.95 -7.08
C LEU A 136 -6.32 4.34 -8.50
N THR A 137 -5.20 3.81 -9.00
CA THR A 137 -4.75 4.09 -10.36
C THR A 137 -5.56 3.35 -11.41
N GLU A 138 -5.84 2.07 -11.20
CA GLU A 138 -6.65 1.24 -12.12
C GLU A 138 -8.11 1.69 -12.19
N ALA A 139 -8.65 2.19 -11.08
CA ALA A 139 -10.00 2.74 -11.02
C ALA A 139 -10.08 4.24 -11.38
N GLU A 140 -8.96 4.86 -11.77
CA GLU A 140 -8.85 6.29 -12.14
C GLU A 140 -9.33 7.25 -11.03
N LEU A 141 -9.22 6.84 -9.76
CA LEU A 141 -9.76 7.57 -8.60
C LEU A 141 -8.80 8.61 -8.03
N TYR A 142 -7.60 8.74 -8.61
CA TYR A 142 -6.70 9.86 -8.33
C TYR A 142 -7.18 11.17 -8.93
N ASP A 143 -8.10 11.15 -9.90
CA ASP A 143 -8.64 12.38 -10.46
C ASP A 143 -9.33 13.23 -9.37
N GLY A 144 -8.98 14.52 -9.35
CA GLY A 144 -9.42 15.47 -8.34
C GLY A 144 -8.90 15.24 -6.91
N VAL A 145 -7.96 14.32 -6.67
CA VAL A 145 -7.29 14.18 -5.36
C VAL A 145 -6.23 15.27 -5.20
N ASP A 146 -6.32 16.05 -4.12
CA ASP A 146 -5.22 16.95 -3.74
C ASP A 146 -3.97 16.10 -3.46
N PRO A 147 -2.80 16.41 -4.08
CA PRO A 147 -1.57 15.67 -3.84
C PRO A 147 -1.19 15.56 -2.34
N ARG A 148 -1.57 16.53 -1.52
CA ARG A 148 -1.34 16.53 -0.06
C ARG A 148 -2.21 15.51 0.69
N GLU A 149 -3.27 15.02 0.06
CA GLU A 149 -4.21 14.05 0.60
C GLU A 149 -4.05 12.67 -0.02
N ALA A 150 -3.18 12.52 -1.02
CA ALA A 150 -2.98 11.28 -1.76
C ALA A 150 -2.62 10.10 -0.84
N GLU A 151 -1.75 10.32 0.14
CA GLU A 151 -1.39 9.28 1.12
C GLU A 151 -2.57 8.88 2.01
N GLY A 152 -3.36 9.87 2.45
CA GLY A 152 -4.58 9.63 3.21
C GLY A 152 -5.64 8.87 2.41
N ALA A 153 -5.73 9.14 1.10
CA ALA A 153 -6.61 8.41 0.20
C ALA A 153 -6.15 6.96 -0.02
N VAL A 154 -4.84 6.71 -0.12
CA VAL A 154 -4.25 5.36 -0.18
C VAL A 154 -4.59 4.57 1.09
N ASP A 155 -4.39 5.15 2.27
CA ASP A 155 -4.70 4.49 3.54
C ASP A 155 -6.19 4.25 3.70
N LEU A 156 -7.04 5.22 3.35
CA LEU A 156 -8.50 5.05 3.39
C LEU A 156 -8.97 3.96 2.42
N CYS A 157 -8.40 3.90 1.21
CA CYS A 157 -8.66 2.83 0.25
C CYS A 157 -8.31 1.47 0.85
N GLY A 158 -7.12 1.32 1.45
CA GLY A 158 -6.73 0.07 2.11
C GLY A 158 -7.65 -0.32 3.26
N VAL A 159 -8.16 0.65 4.04
CA VAL A 159 -9.18 0.40 5.07
C VAL A 159 -10.46 -0.15 4.44
N LEU A 160 -10.96 0.47 3.37
CA LEU A 160 -12.18 0.06 2.69
C LEU A 160 -12.05 -1.31 2.00
N LEU A 161 -10.85 -1.64 1.50
CA LEU A 161 -10.52 -2.98 0.98
C LEU A 161 -10.39 -4.05 2.09
N GLY A 162 -10.54 -3.68 3.37
CA GLY A 162 -10.57 -4.60 4.50
C GLY A 162 -9.25 -4.70 5.30
N PHE A 163 -8.21 -3.94 4.94
CA PHE A 163 -6.87 -4.04 5.54
C PHE A 163 -6.63 -3.09 6.72
N GLY A 164 -7.67 -2.50 7.31
CA GLY A 164 -7.53 -1.50 8.37
C GLY A 164 -6.66 -1.97 9.55
N VAL A 165 -6.75 -3.24 9.96
CA VAL A 165 -5.92 -3.78 11.05
C VAL A 165 -4.43 -3.81 10.68
N LEU A 166 -4.09 -4.17 9.45
CA LEU A 166 -2.69 -4.21 8.99
C LEU A 166 -2.10 -2.80 8.87
N LEU A 167 -2.91 -1.83 8.43
CA LEU A 167 -2.50 -0.42 8.37
C LEU A 167 -2.30 0.16 9.77
N CYS A 168 -3.23 -0.09 10.69
CA CYS A 168 -3.09 0.33 12.08
C CYS A 168 -1.88 -0.29 12.77
N ASN A 169 -1.53 -1.54 12.45
CA ASN A 169 -0.31 -2.16 12.96
C ASN A 169 0.96 -1.44 12.47
N GLY A 170 0.98 -0.94 11.24
CA GLY A 170 2.12 -0.17 10.73
C GLY A 170 2.19 1.25 11.28
N ALA A 171 1.06 1.84 11.68
CA ALA A 171 0.99 3.24 12.09
C ALA A 171 1.79 3.59 13.36
N TYR A 172 2.14 2.61 14.20
CA TYR A 172 2.97 2.83 15.39
C TYR A 172 4.47 2.62 15.14
N ILE A 173 4.87 2.19 13.93
CA ILE A 173 6.28 2.01 13.58
C ILE A 173 6.87 3.36 13.21
N TYR A 174 7.37 4.07 14.22
CA TYR A 174 8.21 5.23 14.03
C TYR A 174 9.63 4.77 13.71
N ALA A 175 10.14 5.12 12.55
CA ALA A 175 11.58 5.12 12.34
C ALA A 175 12.17 6.18 13.28
N LYS A 176 12.80 5.75 14.38
CA LYS A 176 13.74 6.61 15.09
C LYS A 176 14.91 6.80 14.14
N GLY A 177 14.97 7.99 13.52
CA GLY A 177 16.20 8.50 12.93
C GLY A 177 17.24 8.75 14.01
#